data_AF-A0A3N0Y2M9-F1
#
_entry.id   AF-A0A3N0Y2M9-F1
#
_cell.length_a   1.000
_cell.length_b   1.000
_cell.length_c   1.000
_cell.angle_alpha   90.00
_cell.angle_beta   90.00
_cell.angle_gamma   90.00
#
_symmetry.space_group_name_H-M   'P 1'
#
loop_
_entity.id
_entity.type
_entity.pdbx_description
1 polymer ?
#
loop_
_entity_poly.entity_id
_entity_poly.type
_entity_poly.pdbx_seq_one_letter_code
_entity_poly.pdbx_strand_id
1 'polypeptide(L)'
;MRLWVLCVCVTLVPLLCDARISKRYVIGCPERCDKSLCPPIPADCLAGDILDQCDCCPVCASGEDEPCGGTGKLGDPECGEGLECDVSEGVGQTTTVRRRGKTGVCVCKSPDPVCGSDGVSYRNLCELKRVSNRAQKLQQPPIIFIQRGACGKGNILEYSAKTHPQLITTQGRVLHPYQQEESVVVHPDSLGIVKGKSKFEKSSVSEQTVWSP
;
A
#
# COMPACT_ATOMS: atom_id res chain seq x y z
N MET A 1 26.33 -44.19 25.42
CA MET A 1 24.97 -44.35 24.84
C MET A 1 23.90 -43.58 25.61
N ARG A 2 23.76 -43.73 26.94
CA ARG A 2 22.74 -42.99 27.73
C ARG A 2 22.91 -41.46 27.75
N LEU A 3 24.15 -40.96 27.74
CA LEU A 3 24.43 -39.53 27.77
C LEU A 3 24.14 -38.82 26.43
N TRP A 4 24.26 -39.53 25.31
CA TRP A 4 23.95 -39.00 23.98
C TRP A 4 22.44 -38.94 23.74
N VAL A 5 21.67 -39.89 24.26
CA VAL A 5 20.20 -39.89 24.18
C VAL A 5 19.61 -38.70 24.95
N LEU A 6 20.13 -38.39 26.14
CA LEU A 6 19.70 -37.22 26.91
C LEU A 6 20.02 -35.89 26.19
N CYS A 7 21.17 -35.81 25.53
CA CYS A 7 21.58 -34.61 24.79
C CYS A 7 20.69 -34.33 23.57
N VAL A 8 20.26 -35.39 22.87
CA VAL A 8 19.33 -35.29 21.72
C VAL A 8 17.92 -34.90 22.17
N CYS A 9 17.45 -35.36 23.34
CA CYS A 9 16.14 -34.96 23.88
C CYS A 9 16.10 -33.48 24.30
N VAL A 10 17.19 -32.95 24.86
CA VAL A 10 17.26 -31.54 25.30
C VAL A 10 17.32 -30.56 24.12
N THR A 11 17.86 -30.99 22.97
CA THR A 11 17.94 -30.14 21.77
C THR A 11 16.75 -30.27 20.82
N LEU A 12 15.97 -31.37 20.86
CA LEU A 12 14.78 -31.56 20.02
C LEU A 12 13.46 -31.06 20.62
N VAL A 13 13.31 -31.05 21.96
CA VAL A 13 12.09 -30.55 22.62
C VAL A 13 11.80 -29.05 22.37
N PRO A 14 12.81 -28.15 22.28
CA PRO A 14 12.55 -26.74 21.97
C PRO A 14 12.06 -26.49 20.53
N LEU A 15 12.27 -27.44 19.60
CA LEU A 15 11.87 -27.29 18.19
C LEU A 15 10.42 -27.67 17.89
N LEU A 16 9.70 -28.31 18.83
CA LEU A 16 8.33 -28.79 18.61
C LEU A 16 7.26 -27.93 19.30
N CYS A 17 7.66 -26.95 20.11
CA CYS A 17 6.75 -26.05 20.80
C CYS A 17 7.05 -24.61 20.39
N ASP A 18 6.48 -24.17 19.27
CA ASP A 18 6.39 -22.76 18.94
C ASP A 18 5.30 -22.11 19.84
N ALA A 19 5.55 -22.15 21.15
CA ALA A 19 4.69 -21.54 22.15
C ALA A 19 5.06 -20.05 22.21
N ARG A 20 4.26 -19.22 21.52
CA ARG A 20 4.30 -17.77 21.70
C ARG A 20 3.86 -17.47 23.13
N ILE A 21 4.83 -17.20 24.01
CA ILE A 21 4.57 -16.63 25.33
C ILE A 21 3.87 -15.28 25.12
N SER A 22 2.66 -15.14 25.66
CA SER A 22 1.94 -13.86 25.62
C SER A 22 2.81 -12.80 26.29
N LYS A 23 3.20 -11.77 25.53
CA LYS A 23 4.15 -10.74 25.99
C LYS A 23 3.51 -9.76 26.98
N ARG A 24 2.21 -9.88 27.25
CA ARG A 24 1.47 -9.03 28.17
C ARG A 24 0.57 -9.87 29.07
N TYR A 25 0.83 -9.84 30.37
CA TYR A 25 -0.11 -10.36 31.37
C TYR A 25 -1.32 -9.42 31.44
N VAL A 26 -2.35 -9.74 30.64
CA VAL A 26 -3.64 -9.05 30.67
C VAL A 26 -4.57 -9.83 31.61
N ILE A 27 -5.13 -9.13 32.60
CA ILE A 27 -6.04 -9.74 33.59
C ILE A 27 -7.25 -10.32 32.83
N GLY A 28 -7.45 -11.64 32.94
CA GLY A 28 -8.57 -12.35 32.30
C GLY A 28 -8.21 -13.18 31.07
N CYS A 29 -6.97 -13.10 30.57
CA CYS A 29 -6.51 -13.97 29.48
C CYS A 29 -5.96 -15.31 30.02
N PRO A 30 -6.16 -16.42 29.28
CA PRO A 30 -5.57 -17.71 29.65
C PRO A 30 -4.04 -17.68 29.51
N GLU A 31 -3.31 -18.46 30.31
CA GLU A 31 -1.84 -18.53 30.21
C GLU A 31 -1.36 -19.05 28.85
N ARG A 32 -2.18 -19.86 28.18
CA ARG A 32 -1.91 -20.41 26.86
C ARG A 32 -3.10 -20.15 25.94
N CYS A 33 -2.78 -19.70 24.73
CA CYS A 33 -3.76 -19.60 23.66
C CYS A 33 -4.07 -20.99 23.08
N ASP A 34 -5.35 -21.36 23.05
CA ASP A 34 -5.84 -22.51 22.29
C ASP A 34 -6.56 -22.02 21.03
N LYS A 35 -5.86 -22.12 19.88
CA LYS A 35 -6.36 -21.64 18.59
C LYS A 35 -7.58 -22.42 18.08
N SER A 36 -7.84 -23.62 18.60
CA SER A 36 -9.00 -24.43 18.19
C SER A 36 -10.32 -23.83 18.67
N LEU A 37 -10.28 -22.97 19.68
CA LEU A 37 -11.44 -22.29 20.24
C LEU A 37 -11.75 -20.95 19.55
N CYS A 38 -10.89 -20.52 18.61
CA CYS A 38 -11.08 -19.24 17.96
C CYS A 38 -12.28 -19.26 16.99
N PRO A 39 -13.13 -18.22 17.02
CA PRO A 39 -14.20 -18.09 16.05
C PRO A 39 -13.62 -17.88 14.64
N PRO A 40 -14.33 -18.30 13.58
CA PRO A 40 -13.93 -18.00 12.22
C PRO A 40 -14.00 -16.48 11.98
N ILE A 41 -12.98 -15.94 11.32
CA ILE A 41 -12.93 -14.51 11.01
C ILE A 41 -13.91 -14.18 9.86
N PRO A 42 -14.65 -13.05 9.93
CA PRO A 42 -15.51 -12.63 8.83
C PRO A 42 -14.72 -12.44 7.54
N ALA A 43 -15.33 -12.82 6.42
CA ALA A 43 -14.72 -12.64 5.10
C ALA A 43 -14.44 -11.17 4.77
N ASP A 44 -15.11 -10.20 5.44
CA ASP A 44 -15.13 -8.78 5.08
C ASP A 44 -14.24 -7.86 5.95
N CYS A 45 -13.23 -8.36 6.68
CA CYS A 45 -12.22 -7.48 7.31
C CYS A 45 -11.36 -6.71 6.27
N LEU A 46 -11.82 -5.55 5.78
CA LEU A 46 -11.13 -4.80 4.72
C LEU A 46 -9.86 -4.09 5.21
N ALA A 47 -9.79 -3.78 6.50
CA ALA A 47 -8.62 -3.21 7.15
C ALA A 47 -7.55 -4.26 7.54
N GLY A 48 -7.79 -5.53 7.20
CA GLY A 48 -7.01 -6.67 7.67
C GLY A 48 -7.50 -7.21 9.00
N ASP A 49 -6.75 -8.16 9.54
CA ASP A 49 -6.97 -8.78 10.83
C ASP A 49 -5.82 -8.51 11.79
N ILE A 50 -6.16 -8.50 13.07
CA ILE A 50 -5.22 -8.38 14.19
C ILE A 50 -5.53 -9.49 15.20
N LEU A 51 -4.68 -9.67 16.19
CA LEU A 51 -5.00 -10.57 17.30
C LEU A 51 -5.87 -9.84 18.33
N ASP A 52 -6.70 -10.59 19.04
CA ASP A 52 -7.41 -10.11 20.21
C ASP A 52 -6.46 -9.58 21.31
N GLN A 53 -7.00 -8.94 22.34
CA GLN A 53 -6.19 -8.41 23.45
C GLN A 53 -5.44 -9.49 24.25
N CYS A 54 -5.73 -10.77 24.05
CA CYS A 54 -5.00 -11.89 24.63
C CYS A 54 -3.86 -12.40 23.73
N ASP A 55 -3.63 -11.76 22.58
CA ASP A 55 -2.71 -12.17 21.52
C ASP A 55 -3.00 -13.62 21.04
N CYS A 56 -4.28 -14.02 20.98
CA CYS A 56 -4.68 -15.40 20.69
C CYS A 56 -5.41 -15.55 19.36
N CYS A 57 -6.64 -15.04 19.27
CA CYS A 57 -7.51 -15.26 18.13
C CYS A 57 -7.46 -14.10 17.14
N PRO A 58 -7.54 -14.37 15.83
CA PRO A 58 -7.64 -13.33 14.82
C PRO A 58 -9.04 -12.68 14.87
N VAL A 59 -9.08 -11.35 14.85
CA VAL A 59 -10.28 -10.53 14.84
C VAL A 59 -10.15 -9.47 13.73
N CYS A 60 -11.28 -9.02 13.18
CA CYS A 60 -11.23 -7.91 12.22
C CYS A 60 -10.66 -6.67 12.91
N ALA A 61 -9.70 -6.03 12.25
CA ALA A 61 -9.20 -4.76 12.70
C ALA A 61 -10.12 -3.61 12.26
N SER A 62 -10.13 -2.52 13.02
CA SER A 62 -10.85 -1.30 12.66
C SER A 62 -10.14 -0.57 11.53
N GLY A 63 -10.90 -0.18 10.51
CA GLY A 63 -10.45 0.56 9.33
C GLY A 63 -10.31 2.06 9.58
N GLU A 64 -9.76 2.76 8.58
CA GLU A 64 -9.71 4.22 8.62
C GLU A 64 -11.11 4.80 8.83
N ASP A 65 -11.20 5.82 9.69
CA ASP A 65 -12.45 6.50 10.08
C ASP A 65 -13.40 5.63 10.97
N GLU A 66 -12.98 4.43 11.40
CA GLU A 66 -13.72 3.60 12.37
C GLU A 66 -13.29 3.85 13.82
N PRO A 67 -14.18 3.60 14.81
CA PRO A 67 -13.86 3.80 16.22
C PRO A 67 -12.75 2.88 16.69
N CYS A 68 -11.93 3.37 17.61
CA CYS A 68 -10.85 2.60 18.24
C CYS A 68 -10.68 2.98 19.71
N GLY A 69 -9.91 2.16 20.43
CA GLY A 69 -9.70 2.36 21.86
C GLY A 69 -10.98 2.14 22.66
N GLY A 70 -11.00 2.62 23.88
CA GLY A 70 -12.04 2.28 24.85
C GLY A 70 -11.46 2.24 26.24
N THR A 71 -12.18 1.66 27.20
CA THR A 71 -11.84 1.69 28.64
C THR A 71 -10.68 0.76 29.06
N GLY A 72 -10.06 0.05 28.11
CA GLY A 72 -9.13 -1.05 28.36
C GLY A 72 -9.86 -2.36 28.68
N LYS A 73 -11.06 -2.54 28.14
CA LYS A 73 -11.85 -3.77 28.28
C LYS A 73 -11.52 -4.73 27.14
N LEU A 74 -11.70 -6.02 27.42
CA LEU A 74 -11.61 -7.06 26.39
C LEU A 74 -12.66 -6.78 25.30
N GLY A 75 -12.22 -6.76 24.05
CA GLY A 75 -13.06 -6.44 22.90
C GLY A 75 -13.14 -4.94 22.54
N ASP A 76 -12.34 -4.08 23.18
CA ASP A 76 -12.18 -2.70 22.68
C ASP A 76 -11.61 -2.74 21.24
N PRO A 77 -12.14 -1.93 20.30
CA PRO A 77 -11.69 -1.95 18.91
C PRO A 77 -10.25 -1.46 18.75
N GLU A 78 -9.49 -2.16 17.91
CA GLU A 78 -8.09 -1.85 17.62
C GLU A 78 -7.87 -1.64 16.12
N CYS A 79 -7.09 -0.63 15.79
CA CYS A 79 -6.84 -0.24 14.41
C CYS A 79 -5.99 -1.27 13.65
N GLY A 80 -6.28 -1.43 12.36
CA GLY A 80 -5.52 -2.30 11.48
C GLY A 80 -4.10 -1.83 11.16
N GLU A 81 -3.41 -2.63 10.35
CA GLU A 81 -2.03 -2.37 9.99
C GLU A 81 -1.88 -1.04 9.24
N GLY A 82 -0.97 -0.18 9.69
CA GLY A 82 -0.72 1.13 9.09
C GLY A 82 -1.67 2.23 9.57
N LEU A 83 -2.56 1.94 10.52
CA LEU A 83 -3.43 2.91 11.18
C LEU A 83 -2.93 3.21 12.61
N GLU A 84 -3.31 4.37 13.14
CA GLU A 84 -3.11 4.80 14.52
C GLU A 84 -4.43 5.29 15.12
N CYS A 85 -4.64 5.06 16.42
CA CYS A 85 -5.85 5.52 17.08
C CYS A 85 -5.70 6.97 17.54
N ASP A 86 -6.36 7.90 16.85
CA ASP A 86 -6.40 9.31 17.23
C ASP A 86 -7.49 9.56 18.28
N VAL A 87 -7.10 10.13 19.42
CA VAL A 87 -7.97 10.37 20.57
C VAL A 87 -8.15 11.87 20.76
N SER A 88 -9.08 12.47 20.01
CA SER A 88 -9.18 13.92 19.85
C SER A 88 -9.68 14.68 21.09
N GLU A 89 -10.21 14.01 22.13
CA GLU A 89 -10.58 14.68 23.39
C GLU A 89 -10.18 13.91 24.66
N GLY A 90 -9.24 14.50 25.40
CA GLY A 90 -9.12 14.28 26.83
C GLY A 90 -7.79 14.78 27.38
N VAL A 91 -7.86 15.51 28.49
CA VAL A 91 -6.77 16.07 29.31
C VAL A 91 -5.45 15.30 29.19
N GLY A 92 -4.39 16.06 28.91
CA GLY A 92 -3.02 15.59 28.75
C GLY A 92 -2.53 14.77 29.93
N GLN A 93 -1.57 13.90 29.64
CA GLN A 93 -0.92 12.99 30.58
C GLN A 93 -0.46 13.71 31.85
N THR A 94 -1.05 13.37 32.99
CA THR A 94 -0.38 13.53 34.29
C THR A 94 0.19 12.17 34.68
N THR A 95 1.45 12.15 35.11
CA THR A 95 2.22 10.97 35.56
C THR A 95 1.53 10.13 36.64
N THR A 96 0.46 10.64 37.25
CA THR A 96 -0.27 10.03 38.37
C THR A 96 -1.62 9.43 38.01
N VAL A 97 -2.13 9.60 36.78
CA VAL A 97 -3.45 9.09 36.38
C VAL A 97 -3.28 7.97 35.37
N ARG A 98 -3.63 6.73 35.78
CA ARG A 98 -3.74 5.58 34.88
C ARG A 98 -4.53 5.99 33.64
N ARG A 99 -4.13 5.54 32.45
CA ARG A 99 -4.86 5.77 31.18
C ARG A 99 -6.35 5.51 31.43
N ARG A 100 -7.13 6.58 31.64
CA ARG A 100 -8.57 6.51 31.46
C ARG A 100 -8.71 6.13 30.00
N GLY A 101 -9.25 4.95 29.77
CA GLY A 101 -9.39 4.49 28.41
C GLY A 101 -10.30 5.44 27.65
N LYS A 102 -9.82 5.90 26.49
CA LYS A 102 -10.44 6.92 25.65
C LYS A 102 -10.78 6.28 24.32
N THR A 103 -11.99 6.52 23.86
CA THR A 103 -12.42 6.21 22.50
C THR A 103 -11.80 7.22 21.54
N GLY A 104 -11.35 6.73 20.39
CA GLY A 104 -10.77 7.52 19.32
C GLY A 104 -11.25 7.02 17.96
N VAL A 105 -10.60 7.49 16.91
CA VAL A 105 -10.86 7.09 15.52
C VAL A 105 -9.55 6.64 14.87
N CYS A 106 -9.60 5.59 14.07
CA CYS A 106 -8.42 5.12 13.35
C CYS A 106 -8.07 6.08 12.20
N VAL A 107 -6.84 6.59 12.21
CA VAL A 107 -6.28 7.47 11.18
C VAL A 107 -5.10 6.82 10.48
N CYS A 108 -4.91 7.11 9.19
CA CYS A 108 -3.79 6.56 8.44
C CYS A 108 -2.45 7.17 8.87
N LYS A 109 -1.45 6.31 9.15
CA LYS A 109 -0.09 6.76 9.49
C LYS A 109 0.63 7.45 8.34
N SER A 110 0.21 7.17 7.11
CA SER A 110 0.78 7.76 5.90
C SER A 110 -0.31 8.50 5.14
N PRO A 111 -0.65 9.74 5.56
CA PRO A 111 -1.78 10.50 5.04
C PRO A 111 -1.54 11.07 3.62
N ASP A 112 -0.32 10.99 3.10
CA ASP A 112 0.03 11.52 1.79
C ASP A 112 -0.61 10.68 0.65
N PRO A 113 -1.04 11.32 -0.45
CA PRO A 113 -1.58 10.62 -1.61
C PRO A 113 -0.60 9.61 -2.22
N VAL A 114 -1.14 8.58 -2.86
CA VAL A 114 -0.35 7.52 -3.51
C VAL A 114 -0.92 7.13 -4.86
N CYS A 115 -0.10 6.57 -5.74
CA CYS A 115 -0.50 6.05 -7.03
C CYS A 115 -0.54 4.51 -7.02
N GLY A 116 -1.67 3.94 -7.45
CA GLY A 116 -1.87 2.51 -7.58
C GLY A 116 -1.50 1.96 -8.96
N SER A 117 -1.36 0.63 -9.04
CA SER A 117 -1.07 -0.11 -10.29
C SER A 117 -2.19 -0.05 -11.32
N ASP A 118 -3.37 0.37 -10.90
CA ASP A 118 -4.54 0.65 -11.72
C ASP A 118 -4.50 2.07 -12.35
N GLY A 119 -3.45 2.84 -12.09
CA GLY A 119 -3.33 4.22 -12.55
C GLY A 119 -4.23 5.20 -11.78
N VAL A 120 -4.86 4.77 -10.69
CA VAL A 120 -5.72 5.59 -9.84
C VAL A 120 -4.92 6.18 -8.69
N SER A 121 -5.21 7.44 -8.38
CA SER A 121 -4.64 8.12 -7.21
C SER A 121 -5.54 7.90 -6.00
N TYR A 122 -4.95 7.45 -4.90
CA TYR A 122 -5.62 7.24 -3.63
C TYR A 122 -5.27 8.35 -2.65
N ARG A 123 -6.22 8.72 -1.77
CA ARG A 123 -6.05 9.80 -0.79
C ARG A 123 -4.88 9.54 0.14
N ASN A 124 -4.64 8.27 0.45
CA ASN A 124 -3.52 7.79 1.25
C ASN A 124 -3.29 6.27 1.03
N LEU A 125 -2.25 5.73 1.66
CA LEU A 125 -1.92 4.31 1.55
C LEU A 125 -2.98 3.37 2.16
N CYS A 126 -3.67 3.81 3.21
CA CYS A 126 -4.68 3.00 3.90
C CYS A 126 -5.91 2.79 3.01
N GLU A 127 -6.33 3.82 2.27
CA GLU A 127 -7.38 3.69 1.26
C GLU A 127 -6.99 2.71 0.14
N LEU A 128 -5.77 2.82 -0.40
CA LEU A 128 -5.27 1.88 -1.43
C LEU A 128 -5.33 0.44 -0.91
N LYS A 129 -4.81 0.19 0.30
CA LYS A 129 -4.85 -1.14 0.93
C LYS A 129 -6.28 -1.64 1.09
N ARG A 130 -7.21 -0.82 1.56
CA ARG A 130 -8.63 -1.18 1.73
C ARG A 130 -9.26 -1.63 0.40
N VAL A 131 -9.02 -0.88 -0.67
CA VAL A 131 -9.55 -1.22 -2.01
C VAL A 131 -8.87 -2.48 -2.57
N SER A 132 -7.55 -2.60 -2.41
CA SER A 132 -6.78 -3.78 -2.80
C SER A 132 -7.26 -5.06 -2.08
N ASN A 133 -7.49 -4.98 -0.77
CA ASN A 133 -8.01 -6.09 0.04
C ASN A 133 -9.41 -6.50 -0.42
N ARG A 134 -10.27 -5.53 -0.76
CA ARG A 134 -11.59 -5.81 -1.34
C ARG A 134 -11.47 -6.54 -2.68
N ALA A 135 -10.57 -6.09 -3.55
CA ALA A 135 -10.33 -6.73 -4.84
C ALA A 135 -9.89 -8.19 -4.65
N GLN A 136 -8.91 -8.44 -3.77
CA GLN A 136 -8.43 -9.80 -3.48
C GLN A 136 -9.53 -10.73 -2.97
N LYS A 137 -10.42 -10.24 -2.09
CA LYS A 137 -11.57 -11.02 -1.60
C LYS A 137 -12.55 -11.40 -2.69
N LEU A 138 -12.72 -10.51 -3.66
CA LEU A 138 -13.52 -10.77 -4.86
C LEU A 138 -12.75 -11.57 -5.92
N GLN A 139 -11.58 -12.14 -5.57
CA GLN A 139 -10.70 -12.89 -6.46
C GLN A 139 -10.25 -12.07 -7.69
N GLN A 140 -10.14 -10.75 -7.52
CA GLN A 140 -9.63 -9.83 -8.51
C GLN A 140 -8.14 -9.54 -8.25
N PRO A 141 -7.38 -9.09 -9.26
CA PRO A 141 -5.99 -8.71 -9.08
C PRO A 141 -5.82 -7.64 -7.99
N PRO A 142 -4.83 -7.75 -7.10
CA PRO A 142 -4.57 -6.75 -6.09
C PRO A 142 -4.08 -5.44 -6.72
N ILE A 143 -4.45 -4.33 -6.09
CA ILE A 143 -3.93 -3.02 -6.44
C ILE A 143 -2.64 -2.82 -5.65
N ILE A 144 -1.54 -2.59 -6.36
CA ILE A 144 -0.20 -2.48 -5.80
C ILE A 144 0.20 -1.00 -5.75
N PHE A 145 0.87 -0.59 -4.68
CA PHE A 145 1.47 0.73 -4.57
C PHE A 145 2.60 0.90 -5.59
N ILE A 146 2.52 1.93 -6.44
CA ILE A 146 3.54 2.24 -7.45
C ILE A 146 4.48 3.33 -6.97
N GLN A 147 3.93 4.47 -6.55
CA GLN A 147 4.73 5.61 -6.09
C GLN A 147 3.96 6.48 -5.10
N ARG A 148 4.71 7.28 -4.34
CA ARG A 148 4.15 8.37 -3.53
C ARG A 148 3.64 9.48 -4.46
N GLY A 149 2.63 10.20 -3.99
CA GLY A 149 1.94 11.22 -4.78
C GLY A 149 0.90 10.64 -5.73
N ALA A 150 0.10 11.52 -6.33
CA ALA A 150 -0.90 11.13 -7.32
C ALA A 150 -0.27 10.59 -8.61
N CYS A 151 -0.99 9.74 -9.32
CA CYS A 151 -0.61 9.26 -10.65
C CYS A 151 -0.47 10.44 -11.63
N GLY A 152 0.38 10.27 -12.65
CA GLY A 152 0.65 11.30 -13.66
C GLY A 152 1.43 12.52 -13.17
N LYS A 153 1.58 12.69 -11.84
CA LYS A 153 2.47 13.69 -11.24
C LYS A 153 3.87 13.06 -11.07
N GLY A 154 4.51 12.75 -12.19
CA GLY A 154 5.96 12.55 -12.16
C GLY A 154 6.57 13.86 -11.68
N ASN A 155 7.29 13.86 -10.56
CA ASN A 155 8.00 15.03 -10.08
C ASN A 155 9.14 15.35 -11.08
N ILE A 156 8.82 16.00 -12.20
CA ILE A 156 9.81 16.62 -13.09
C ILE A 156 10.69 17.59 -12.29
N LEU A 157 10.15 18.16 -11.20
CA LEU A 157 10.87 19.05 -10.29
C LEU A 157 11.85 18.33 -9.35
N GLU A 158 11.67 17.03 -9.06
CA GLU A 158 12.56 16.28 -8.16
C GLU A 158 13.66 15.52 -8.91
N TYR A 159 13.43 15.17 -10.18
CA TYR A 159 14.50 14.71 -11.07
C TYR A 159 15.49 15.83 -11.40
N SER A 160 15.00 17.07 -11.60
CA SER A 160 15.86 18.21 -11.93
C SER A 160 16.76 18.65 -10.77
N ALA A 161 16.30 18.55 -9.52
CA ALA A 161 17.09 18.98 -8.35
C ALA A 161 18.21 18.00 -7.97
N LYS A 162 18.05 16.71 -8.29
CA LYS A 162 19.03 15.66 -7.94
C LYS A 162 20.04 15.37 -9.05
N THR A 163 19.68 15.56 -10.33
CA THR A 163 20.59 15.26 -11.45
C THR A 163 21.37 16.48 -11.93
N HIS A 164 20.91 17.71 -11.68
CA HIS A 164 21.67 18.93 -12.00
C HIS A 164 21.36 20.09 -11.02
N PRO A 165 22.09 20.21 -9.89
CA PRO A 165 21.95 21.37 -8.99
C PRO A 165 22.34 22.72 -9.64
N GLN A 166 22.87 22.72 -10.86
CA GLN A 166 23.39 23.90 -11.56
C GLN A 166 22.44 24.53 -12.59
N LEU A 167 21.25 23.95 -12.86
CA LEU A 167 20.33 24.52 -13.85
C LEU A 167 19.30 25.52 -13.29
N ILE A 168 19.37 25.83 -11.99
CA ILE A 168 18.67 26.98 -11.43
C ILE A 168 19.68 28.13 -11.31
N THR A 169 19.98 28.80 -12.43
CA THR A 169 20.51 30.16 -12.37
C THR A 169 19.54 31.11 -13.03
N THR A 170 18.86 31.89 -12.19
CA THR A 170 18.18 33.13 -12.57
C THR A 170 19.26 34.16 -12.92
N GLN A 171 19.87 34.07 -14.11
CA GLN A 171 20.46 35.19 -14.85
C GLN A 171 21.12 34.69 -16.14
N GLY A 172 20.64 35.19 -17.27
CA GLY A 172 20.99 34.72 -18.60
C GLY A 172 22.48 34.83 -18.95
N ARG A 173 23.08 33.68 -19.26
CA ARG A 173 24.11 33.52 -20.29
C ARG A 173 24.19 32.06 -20.69
N VAL A 174 23.77 31.76 -21.91
CA VAL A 174 23.91 30.43 -22.51
C VAL A 174 25.33 30.33 -23.08
N LEU A 175 26.13 29.41 -22.55
CA LEU A 175 27.27 28.87 -23.29
C LEU A 175 26.84 27.50 -23.82
N HIS A 176 26.62 27.44 -25.13
CA HIS A 176 26.50 26.18 -25.88
C HIS A 176 27.84 25.45 -25.87
N PRO A 177 27.84 24.12 -25.67
CA PRO A 177 28.83 23.27 -26.29
C PRO A 177 28.15 22.24 -27.18
N TYR A 178 28.38 22.41 -28.50
CA TYR A 178 28.56 21.35 -29.50
C TYR A 178 27.42 20.35 -29.83
N GLN A 179 27.33 20.03 -31.13
CA GLN A 179 26.24 19.33 -31.83
C GLN A 179 26.20 17.79 -31.63
N GLN A 180 25.10 17.20 -32.13
CA GLN A 180 24.82 15.78 -32.49
C GLN A 180 24.29 14.89 -31.33
N GLU A 181 23.20 14.13 -31.45
CA GLU A 181 22.47 13.59 -32.61
C GLU A 181 21.01 13.21 -32.23
N GLU A 182 20.12 13.21 -33.22
CA GLU A 182 18.71 12.75 -33.16
C GLU A 182 18.59 11.24 -32.84
N SER A 183 17.53 10.84 -32.11
CA SER A 183 16.59 9.81 -32.61
C SER A 183 15.38 9.52 -31.70
N VAL A 184 14.21 9.76 -32.30
CA VAL A 184 12.94 8.98 -32.23
C VAL A 184 12.12 9.04 -30.93
N VAL A 185 11.10 9.91 -30.92
CA VAL A 185 9.88 9.73 -30.12
C VAL A 185 8.78 9.16 -31.04
N VAL A 186 8.35 7.93 -30.78
CA VAL A 186 7.14 7.35 -31.38
C VAL A 186 5.94 7.89 -30.60
N HIS A 187 5.09 8.68 -31.24
CA HIS A 187 3.79 9.07 -30.69
C HIS A 187 2.66 8.34 -31.43
N PRO A 188 1.76 7.63 -30.73
CA PRO A 188 0.47 7.24 -31.28
C PRO A 188 -0.53 8.38 -31.08
N ASP A 189 -0.98 8.93 -32.21
CA ASP A 189 -2.28 9.51 -32.53
C ASP A 189 -3.04 10.35 -31.47
N SER A 190 -3.18 11.64 -31.79
CA SER A 190 -4.44 12.40 -31.61
C SER A 190 -4.51 13.54 -32.62
N LEU A 191 -5.13 13.24 -33.76
CA LEU A 191 -5.49 14.14 -34.85
C LEU A 191 -6.54 15.18 -34.40
N GLY A 192 -6.26 16.46 -34.67
CA GLY A 192 -7.23 17.56 -34.72
C GLY A 192 -6.90 18.46 -35.92
N ILE A 193 -7.87 18.62 -36.82
CA ILE A 193 -7.72 19.00 -38.25
C ILE A 193 -7.71 20.52 -38.46
N VAL A 194 -6.77 21.08 -39.26
CA VAL A 194 -7.09 22.11 -40.28
C VAL A 194 -6.10 22.17 -41.47
N LYS A 195 -6.61 21.69 -42.62
CA LYS A 195 -6.38 22.07 -44.05
C LYS A 195 -5.01 22.58 -44.54
N GLY A 196 -4.43 21.81 -45.48
CA GLY A 196 -3.49 22.30 -46.50
C GLY A 196 -3.25 21.26 -47.60
N LYS A 197 -3.56 21.60 -48.86
CA LYS A 197 -3.64 20.74 -50.05
C LYS A 197 -2.30 20.13 -50.51
N SER A 198 -2.29 18.84 -50.90
CA SER A 198 -1.69 18.27 -52.14
C SER A 198 -1.62 16.73 -52.05
N LYS A 199 -2.49 15.99 -52.74
CA LYS A 199 -2.19 15.29 -54.00
C LYS A 199 -0.99 14.33 -53.93
N PHE A 200 -1.23 13.05 -53.61
CA PHE A 200 -0.87 11.89 -54.45
C PHE A 200 -1.23 10.60 -53.68
N GLU A 201 -2.21 9.84 -54.15
CA GLU A 201 -2.57 8.51 -53.64
C GLU A 201 -2.40 7.52 -54.80
N LYS A 202 -1.51 6.56 -54.55
CA LYS A 202 -1.43 5.16 -55.03
C LYS A 202 -1.35 4.88 -56.53
N SER A 203 -0.17 4.40 -56.93
CA SER A 203 -0.03 3.48 -58.07
C SER A 203 -0.59 2.12 -57.64
N SER A 204 -1.74 1.76 -58.21
CA SER A 204 -2.29 0.42 -58.25
C SER A 204 -1.45 -0.48 -59.17
N VAL A 205 -1.28 -1.72 -58.73
CA VAL A 205 -0.82 -2.86 -59.52
C VAL A 205 -1.73 -3.03 -60.75
N SER A 206 -1.11 -3.18 -61.92
CA SER A 206 -1.76 -3.42 -63.19
C SER A 206 -2.11 -4.90 -63.37
N GLU A 207 -3.39 -5.23 -63.44
CA GLU A 207 -3.89 -6.43 -64.10
C GLU A 207 -4.61 -6.01 -65.38
N GLN A 208 -4.08 -6.46 -66.53
CA GLN A 208 -4.63 -6.25 -67.86
C GLN A 208 -5.59 -7.39 -68.20
N THR A 209 -6.80 -7.02 -68.60
CA THR A 209 -7.81 -7.80 -69.35
C THR A 209 -8.54 -6.75 -70.21
N VAL A 210 -8.87 -6.86 -71.51
CA VAL A 210 -9.03 -7.95 -72.48
C VAL A 210 -9.07 -7.33 -73.91
N TRP A 211 -8.43 -8.02 -74.86
CA TRP A 211 -8.73 -8.29 -76.30
C TRP A 211 -8.82 -7.19 -77.38
N SER A 212 -8.18 -7.56 -78.51
CA SER A 212 -7.98 -6.92 -79.82
C SER A 212 -9.24 -6.86 -80.72
N PRO A 213 -9.05 -6.53 -82.01
CA PRO A 213 -9.32 -5.25 -82.68
C PRO A 213 -10.77 -5.04 -83.14
#